data_AF-A0A821JWE0-F1
#
_entry.id   AF-A0A821JWE0-F1
#
_cell.length_a   1.000
_cell.length_b   1.000
_cell.length_c   1.000
_cell.angle_alpha   90.00
_cell.angle_beta   90.00
_cell.angle_gamma   90.00
#
_symmetry.space_group_name_H-M   'P 1'
#
loop_
_entity.id
_entity.type
_entity.pdbx_description
1 polymer ?
#
loop_
_entity_poly.entity_id
_entity_poly.type
_entity_poly.pdbx_seq_one_letter_code
_entity_poly.pdbx_strand_id
1 'polypeptide(L)'
;MAAATAERTVCGKCSKAKGISKCEGCSQIFCYNDFIEHRHDLNRQLDEIVINHDIFQQDLTEHKVEPKNKALHQQINDWECDAIEKIRQTAEEARQILVKRSNDNTICIETKFSKLTGQLRRGRQENDFDETDLSPWKRQLIQLTEEINNASNIAIRQASTTLVNKISVEILTWIAMNEDKYLYVSDCERNEVKRWLVGEKSETIVVGGRGQGNGLNQFNSPSCIFVDQDYSVCISDEKNHRIMKWIKDATEGIIVAGGQGEGNDLARLSCPRGVIVDPFDTVYVADTKNNRIVRWSKEAEDGAVVDGGNNQGSQQAQLYSPQGLSFDQQGNLYVTDRLNNRIQKFDIVPNSSSQ
;
A
#
# COMPACT_ATOMS: atom_id res chain seq x y z
N MET A 1 79.22 44.53 -53.20
CA MET A 1 79.52 43.84 -51.92
C MET A 1 78.66 44.47 -50.85
N ALA A 2 77.85 43.66 -50.17
CA ALA A 2 76.91 44.10 -49.14
C ALA A 2 77.65 44.65 -47.91
N ALA A 3 77.32 45.86 -47.48
CA ALA A 3 77.71 46.37 -46.18
C ALA A 3 76.73 45.79 -45.15
N ALA A 4 77.22 44.91 -44.28
CA ALA A 4 76.45 44.36 -43.18
C ALA A 4 76.08 45.50 -42.21
N THR A 5 74.79 45.87 -42.18
CA THR A 5 74.21 46.72 -41.15
C THR A 5 74.23 45.93 -39.84
N ALA A 6 75.08 46.32 -38.89
CA ALA A 6 75.00 45.81 -37.53
C ALA A 6 73.66 46.25 -36.92
N GLU A 7 72.69 45.33 -36.87
CA GLU A 7 71.43 45.54 -36.17
C GLU A 7 71.75 45.83 -34.70
N ARG A 8 71.45 47.06 -34.27
CA ARG A 8 71.59 47.44 -32.87
C ARG A 8 70.58 46.62 -32.07
N THR A 9 71.06 45.67 -31.28
CA THR A 9 70.23 44.97 -30.29
C THR A 9 69.67 46.04 -29.34
N VAL A 10 68.35 46.17 -29.30
CA VAL A 10 67.65 47.15 -28.47
C VAL A 10 66.62 46.44 -27.60
N CYS A 11 66.34 47.01 -26.43
CA CYS A 11 65.25 46.52 -25.59
C CYS A 11 63.92 46.56 -26.35
N GLY A 12 63.20 45.44 -26.39
CA GLY A 12 61.88 45.33 -27.03
C GLY A 12 60.79 46.17 -26.36
N LYS A 13 61.00 46.64 -25.12
CA LYS A 13 60.04 47.46 -24.37
C LYS A 13 60.34 48.96 -24.46
N CYS A 14 61.59 49.38 -24.25
CA CYS A 14 61.96 50.80 -24.18
C CYS A 14 62.90 51.30 -25.29
N SER A 15 63.30 50.43 -26.24
CA SER A 15 64.19 50.73 -27.38
C SER A 15 65.60 51.25 -27.03
N LYS A 16 66.06 51.10 -25.77
CA LYS A 16 67.41 51.49 -25.34
C LYS A 16 68.44 50.36 -25.55
N ALA A 17 69.67 50.72 -25.89
CA ALA A 17 70.77 49.79 -26.25
C ALA A 17 71.83 49.59 -25.13
N LYS A 18 71.43 49.60 -23.85
CA LYS A 18 72.37 49.50 -22.71
C LYS A 18 71.98 48.38 -21.75
N GLY A 19 72.91 47.45 -21.49
CA GLY A 19 72.76 46.36 -20.53
C GLY A 19 71.62 45.41 -20.88
N ILE A 20 71.86 44.54 -21.86
CA ILE A 20 70.81 43.79 -22.56
C ILE A 20 70.81 42.32 -22.14
N SER A 21 69.69 41.83 -21.64
CA SER A 21 69.47 40.44 -21.23
C SER A 21 68.32 39.81 -22.02
N LYS A 22 68.48 38.57 -22.48
CA LYS A 22 67.45 37.82 -23.20
C LYS A 22 66.69 36.92 -22.22
N CYS A 23 65.37 36.94 -22.27
CA CYS A 23 64.53 35.95 -21.59
C CYS A 23 64.41 34.72 -22.49
N GLU A 24 64.75 33.53 -21.99
CA GLU A 24 64.66 32.28 -22.76
C GLU A 24 63.19 31.89 -23.03
N GLY A 25 62.28 32.18 -22.11
CA GLY A 25 60.86 31.80 -22.24
C GLY A 25 60.12 32.56 -23.34
N CYS A 26 60.16 33.90 -23.33
CA CYS A 26 59.44 34.71 -24.32
C CYS A 26 60.32 35.12 -25.51
N SER A 27 61.60 34.73 -25.52
CA SER A 27 62.60 35.10 -26.54
C SER A 27 62.84 36.60 -26.73
N GLN A 28 62.23 37.45 -25.89
CA GLN A 28 62.39 38.90 -25.94
C GLN A 28 63.67 39.36 -25.25
N ILE A 29 64.14 40.52 -25.71
CA ILE A 29 65.38 41.14 -25.28
C ILE A 29 65.03 42.40 -24.48
N PHE A 30 65.52 42.50 -23.25
CA PHE A 30 65.19 43.58 -22.32
C PHE A 30 66.44 44.34 -21.87
N CYS A 31 66.29 45.62 -21.53
CA CYS A 31 67.30 46.32 -20.74
C CYS A 31 67.22 45.87 -19.27
N TYR A 32 68.27 46.08 -18.49
CA TYR A 32 68.33 45.65 -17.08
C TYR A 32 67.06 45.97 -16.27
N ASN A 33 66.56 47.21 -16.32
CA ASN A 33 65.37 47.60 -15.56
C ASN A 33 64.09 46.91 -16.05
N ASP A 34 63.88 46.83 -17.37
CA ASP A 34 62.70 46.18 -17.95
C ASP A 34 62.74 44.66 -17.76
N PHE A 35 63.92 44.06 -17.69
CA PHE A 35 64.11 42.65 -17.40
C PHE A 35 63.72 42.33 -15.95
N ILE A 36 64.05 43.21 -15.01
CA ILE A 36 63.64 43.11 -13.61
C ILE A 36 62.11 43.25 -13.49
N GLU A 37 61.49 44.21 -14.18
CA GLU A 37 60.03 44.33 -14.23
C GLU A 37 59.35 43.09 -14.83
N HIS A 38 59.88 42.56 -15.93
CA HIS A 38 59.34 41.33 -16.55
C HIS A 38 59.43 40.14 -15.60
N ARG A 39 60.53 40.02 -14.85
CA ARG A 39 60.69 38.96 -13.86
C ARG A 39 59.79 39.15 -12.63
N HIS A 40 59.52 40.39 -12.24
CA HIS A 40 58.50 40.68 -11.22
C HIS A 40 57.09 40.28 -11.67
N ASP A 41 56.73 40.52 -12.93
CA ASP A 41 55.43 40.11 -13.45
C ASP A 41 55.29 38.58 -13.51
N LEU A 42 56.33 37.87 -13.93
CA LEU A 42 56.35 36.40 -13.89
C LEU A 42 56.23 35.85 -12.47
N ASN A 43 56.91 36.46 -11.49
CA ASN A 43 56.77 36.07 -10.09
C ASN A 43 55.35 36.32 -9.58
N ARG A 44 54.71 37.43 -9.95
CA ARG A 44 53.32 37.70 -9.60
C ARG A 44 52.36 36.64 -10.17
N GLN A 45 52.56 36.25 -11.42
CA GLN A 45 51.76 35.18 -12.04
C GLN A 45 51.98 33.82 -11.34
N LEU A 46 53.21 33.53 -10.91
CA LEU A 46 53.50 32.34 -10.12
C LEU A 46 52.80 32.38 -8.76
N ASP A 47 52.83 33.53 -8.06
CA ASP A 47 52.15 33.71 -6.78
C ASP A 47 50.63 33.49 -6.92
N GLU A 48 49.99 33.97 -7.99
CA GLU A 48 48.58 33.71 -8.29
C GLU A 48 48.28 32.22 -8.50
N ILE A 49 49.17 31.49 -9.19
CA ILE A 49 49.02 30.05 -9.39
C ILE A 49 49.13 29.30 -8.07
N VAL A 50 50.09 29.67 -7.21
CA VAL A 50 50.28 29.06 -5.89
C VAL A 50 49.07 29.30 -4.99
N ILE A 51 48.52 30.52 -4.98
CA ILE A 51 47.29 30.83 -4.24
C ILE A 51 46.11 29.96 -4.70
N ASN A 52 45.91 29.83 -6.01
CA ASN A 52 44.82 29.00 -6.55
C ASN A 52 45.01 27.51 -6.25
N HIS A 53 46.26 27.03 -6.27
CA HIS A 53 46.59 25.67 -5.86
C HIS A 53 46.22 25.41 -4.41
N ASP A 54 46.58 26.31 -3.50
CA ASP A 54 46.33 26.16 -2.07
C ASP A 54 44.84 26.22 -1.74
N ILE A 55 44.08 27.10 -2.41
CA ILE A 55 42.61 27.13 -2.34
C ILE A 55 42.02 25.80 -2.79
N PHE A 56 42.46 25.28 -3.94
CA PHE A 56 41.96 24.01 -4.46
C PHE A 56 42.31 22.83 -3.54
N GLN A 57 43.49 22.84 -2.93
CA GLN A 57 43.91 21.83 -1.96
C GLN A 57 43.05 21.91 -0.69
N GLN A 58 42.72 23.11 -0.22
CA GLN A 58 41.80 23.31 0.90
C GLN A 58 40.40 22.78 0.58
N ASP A 59 39.83 23.14 -0.57
CA ASP A 59 38.53 22.64 -1.06
C ASP A 59 38.48 21.11 -1.14
N LEU A 60 39.55 20.48 -1.66
CA LEU A 60 39.69 19.03 -1.72
C LEU A 60 39.73 18.37 -0.35
N THR A 61 40.37 19.03 0.61
CA THR A 61 40.49 18.52 1.99
C THR A 61 39.15 18.64 2.71
N GLU A 62 38.45 19.77 2.55
CA GLU A 62 37.10 19.97 3.06
C GLU A 62 36.10 18.98 2.46
N HIS A 63 36.15 18.73 1.15
CA HIS A 63 35.26 17.78 0.47
C HIS A 63 35.49 16.31 0.88
N LYS A 64 36.71 15.96 1.35
CA LYS A 64 37.02 14.64 1.92
C LYS A 64 36.47 14.46 3.33
N VAL A 65 36.34 15.55 4.10
CA VAL A 65 35.88 15.53 5.49
C VAL A 65 34.35 15.65 5.57
N GLU A 66 33.74 16.51 4.75
CA GLU A 66 32.28 16.62 4.60
C GLU A 66 31.89 16.53 3.12
N PRO A 67 31.40 15.38 2.63
CA PRO A 67 30.87 15.28 1.27
C PRO A 67 29.68 16.22 1.09
N LYS A 68 29.62 16.95 -0.03
CA LYS A 68 28.47 17.81 -0.44
C LYS A 68 27.10 17.09 -0.48
N ASN A 69 27.07 15.77 -0.28
CA ASN A 69 25.86 14.97 -0.10
C ASN A 69 25.16 15.18 1.26
N LYS A 70 25.63 16.06 2.14
CA LYS A 70 24.94 16.38 3.41
C LYS A 70 23.46 16.71 3.22
N ALA A 71 23.10 17.38 2.12
CA ALA A 71 21.71 17.66 1.78
C ALA A 71 20.91 16.39 1.43
N LEU A 72 21.52 15.44 0.71
CA LEU A 72 20.89 14.15 0.38
C LEU A 72 20.79 13.24 1.61
N HIS A 73 21.81 13.23 2.47
CA HIS A 73 21.76 12.53 3.75
C HIS A 73 20.71 13.12 4.69
N GLN A 74 20.59 14.45 4.75
CA GLN A 74 19.55 15.12 5.52
C GLN A 74 18.16 14.77 4.96
N GLN A 75 17.99 14.78 3.64
CA GLN A 75 16.75 14.38 2.99
C GLN A 75 16.35 12.94 3.31
N ILE A 76 17.31 12.00 3.35
CA ILE A 76 17.07 10.62 3.77
C ILE A 76 16.65 10.56 5.26
N ASN A 77 17.33 11.29 6.13
CA ASN A 77 16.99 11.34 7.57
C ASN A 77 15.59 11.95 7.80
N ASP A 78 15.23 12.98 7.04
CA ASP A 78 13.91 13.60 7.10
C ASP A 78 12.83 12.61 6.63
N TRP A 79 13.09 11.87 5.54
CA TRP A 79 12.18 10.79 5.08
C TRP A 79 12.04 9.66 6.10
N GLU A 80 13.13 9.29 6.79
CA GLU A 80 13.10 8.29 7.86
C GLU A 80 12.25 8.75 9.04
N CYS A 81 12.40 10.01 9.47
CA CYS A 81 11.62 10.59 10.55
C CYS A 81 10.13 10.65 10.20
N ASP A 82 9.79 11.09 8.99
CA ASP A 82 8.41 11.14 8.50
C ASP A 82 7.76 9.75 8.44
N ALA A 83 8.53 8.73 8.04
CA ALA A 83 8.04 7.35 8.01
C ALA A 83 7.77 6.83 9.42
N ILE A 84 8.69 7.04 10.37
CA ILE A 84 8.54 6.63 11.78
C ILE A 84 7.32 7.31 12.41
N GLU A 85 7.10 8.59 12.13
CA GLU A 85 5.98 9.32 12.72
C GLU A 85 4.63 8.83 12.20
N LYS A 86 4.51 8.55 10.89
CA LYS A 86 3.32 7.92 10.32
C LYS A 86 3.03 6.55 10.93
N ILE A 87 4.07 5.76 11.19
CA ILE A 87 3.95 4.46 11.86
C ILE A 87 3.39 4.64 13.27
N ARG A 88 3.93 5.59 14.03
CA ARG A 88 3.48 5.87 15.40
C ARG A 88 2.04 6.35 15.43
N GLN A 89 1.67 7.27 14.53
CA GLN A 89 0.31 7.77 14.44
C GLN A 89 -0.69 6.64 14.12
N THR A 90 -0.38 5.81 13.13
CA THR A 90 -1.23 4.67 12.76
C THR A 90 -1.39 3.69 13.92
N ALA A 91 -0.30 3.42 14.66
CA ALA A 91 -0.33 2.55 15.82
C ALA A 91 -1.18 3.14 16.97
N GLU A 92 -1.11 4.46 17.18
CA GLU A 92 -1.90 5.13 18.21
C GLU A 92 -3.39 5.17 17.87
N GLU A 93 -3.75 5.45 16.62
CA GLU A 93 -5.13 5.38 16.13
C GLU A 93 -5.72 3.97 16.35
N ALA A 94 -4.95 2.93 16.04
CA ALA A 94 -5.36 1.55 16.31
C ALA A 94 -5.57 1.29 17.82
N ARG A 95 -4.69 1.77 18.69
CA ARG A 95 -4.86 1.66 20.16
C ARG A 95 -6.14 2.35 20.62
N GLN A 96 -6.45 3.53 20.10
CA GLN A 96 -7.66 4.26 20.48
C GLN A 96 -8.93 3.52 20.06
N ILE A 97 -8.95 2.90 18.88
CA ILE A 97 -10.06 2.05 18.44
C ILE A 97 -10.25 0.87 19.39
N LEU A 98 -9.16 0.22 19.81
CA LEU A 98 -9.20 -0.89 20.76
C LEU A 98 -9.78 -0.48 22.12
N VAL A 99 -9.30 0.63 22.67
CA VAL A 99 -9.79 1.17 23.95
C VAL A 99 -11.27 1.50 23.85
N LYS A 100 -11.70 2.17 22.78
CA LYS A 100 -13.10 2.49 22.55
C LYS A 100 -13.96 1.23 22.47
N ARG A 101 -13.53 0.22 21.71
CA ARG A 101 -14.28 -1.04 21.57
C ARG A 101 -14.37 -1.81 22.87
N SER A 102 -13.30 -1.80 23.67
CA SER A 102 -13.30 -2.39 25.01
C SER A 102 -14.30 -1.67 25.91
N ASN A 103 -14.34 -0.34 25.90
CA ASN A 103 -15.30 0.44 26.69
C ASN A 103 -16.75 0.18 26.27
N ASP A 104 -17.02 0.14 24.96
CA ASP A 104 -18.35 -0.18 24.43
C ASP A 104 -18.82 -1.59 24.85
N ASN A 105 -17.90 -2.57 24.88
CA ASN A 105 -18.19 -3.92 25.35
C ASN A 105 -18.51 -3.94 26.85
N THR A 106 -17.74 -3.21 27.66
CA THR A 106 -17.99 -3.06 29.11
C THR A 106 -19.37 -2.47 29.37
N ILE A 107 -19.76 -1.40 28.66
CA ILE A 107 -21.09 -0.78 28.81
C ILE A 107 -22.22 -1.77 28.44
N CYS A 108 -22.02 -2.57 27.39
CA CYS A 108 -22.98 -3.61 26.98
C CYS A 108 -23.15 -4.68 28.08
N ILE A 109 -22.04 -5.17 28.63
CA ILE A 109 -22.02 -6.15 29.72
C ILE A 109 -22.68 -5.57 30.97
N GLU A 110 -22.37 -4.33 31.36
CA GLU A 110 -23.00 -3.64 32.50
C GLU A 110 -24.51 -3.53 32.33
N THR A 111 -24.99 -3.24 31.11
CA THR A 111 -26.42 -3.15 30.82
C THR A 111 -27.11 -4.51 30.96
N LYS A 112 -26.52 -5.58 30.41
CA LYS A 112 -27.03 -6.95 30.56
C LYS A 112 -27.03 -7.38 32.03
N PHE A 113 -25.97 -7.07 32.77
CA PHE A 113 -25.86 -7.37 34.20
C PHE A 113 -26.90 -6.62 35.04
N SER A 114 -27.15 -5.34 34.73
CA SER A 114 -28.20 -4.54 35.37
C SER A 114 -29.59 -5.13 35.10
N LYS A 115 -29.85 -5.59 33.87
CA LYS A 115 -31.10 -6.27 33.51
C LYS A 115 -31.30 -7.58 34.28
N LEU A 116 -30.26 -8.41 34.39
CA LEU A 116 -30.28 -9.63 35.19
C LEU A 116 -30.51 -9.31 36.67
N THR A 117 -29.86 -8.27 37.20
CA THR A 117 -30.06 -7.80 38.57
C THR A 117 -31.52 -7.39 38.83
N GLY A 118 -32.15 -6.72 37.87
CA GLY A 118 -33.57 -6.36 37.94
C GLY A 118 -34.52 -7.56 37.89
N GLN A 119 -34.18 -8.60 37.12
CA GLN A 119 -34.94 -9.86 37.10
C GLN A 119 -34.84 -10.60 38.44
N LEU A 120 -33.62 -10.74 38.97
CA LEU A 120 -33.38 -11.39 40.27
C LEU A 120 -34.09 -10.67 41.42
N ARG A 121 -34.14 -9.33 41.40
CA ARG A 121 -34.87 -8.54 42.41
C ARG A 121 -36.38 -8.76 42.33
N ARG A 122 -36.97 -8.79 41.13
CA ARG A 122 -38.41 -9.02 40.95
C ARG A 122 -38.83 -10.42 41.39
N GLY A 123 -38.12 -11.45 40.92
CA GLY A 123 -38.40 -12.83 41.36
C GLY A 123 -38.32 -12.98 42.88
N ARG A 124 -37.34 -12.33 43.52
CA ARG A 124 -37.21 -12.35 44.98
C ARG A 124 -38.31 -11.55 45.71
N GLN A 125 -38.83 -10.48 45.14
CA GLN A 125 -39.94 -9.70 45.71
C GLN A 125 -41.29 -10.39 45.55
N GLU A 126 -41.50 -11.02 44.40
CA GLU A 126 -42.73 -11.74 44.05
C GLU A 126 -42.77 -13.13 44.72
N ASN A 127 -41.61 -13.63 45.17
CA ASN A 127 -41.44 -14.92 45.86
C ASN A 127 -41.98 -16.11 45.03
N ASP A 128 -42.04 -15.93 43.71
CA ASP A 128 -42.67 -16.79 42.71
C ASP A 128 -41.64 -17.18 41.65
N PHE A 129 -40.56 -17.83 42.08
CA PHE A 129 -39.52 -18.33 41.18
C PHE A 129 -39.34 -19.83 41.40
N ASP A 130 -39.12 -20.56 40.31
CA ASP A 130 -38.88 -22.00 40.35
C ASP A 130 -37.59 -22.40 39.61
N GLU A 131 -37.36 -23.70 39.46
CA GLU A 131 -36.18 -24.25 38.78
C GLU A 131 -36.09 -23.86 37.29
N THR A 132 -37.23 -23.51 36.68
CA THR A 132 -37.32 -23.04 35.31
C THR A 132 -36.88 -21.58 35.15
N ASP A 133 -36.94 -20.76 36.20
CA ASP A 133 -36.40 -19.39 36.24
C ASP A 133 -34.92 -19.35 36.67
N LEU A 134 -34.55 -20.19 37.64
CA LEU A 134 -33.20 -20.26 38.19
C LEU A 134 -32.17 -20.74 37.15
N SER A 135 -32.56 -21.68 36.29
CA SER A 135 -31.65 -22.27 35.28
C SER A 135 -31.23 -21.26 34.20
N PRO A 136 -32.14 -20.47 33.60
CA PRO A 136 -31.80 -19.35 32.72
C PRO A 136 -30.95 -18.27 33.38
N TRP A 137 -31.23 -17.86 34.62
CA TRP A 137 -30.43 -16.83 35.30
C TRP A 137 -29.00 -17.29 35.58
N LYS A 138 -28.81 -18.53 36.01
CA LYS A 138 -27.48 -19.14 36.17
C LYS A 138 -26.73 -19.16 34.85
N ARG A 139 -27.40 -19.56 33.75
CA ARG A 139 -26.80 -19.59 32.42
C ARG A 139 -26.40 -18.19 31.94
N GLN A 140 -27.24 -17.18 32.16
CA GLN A 140 -26.92 -15.79 31.81
C GLN A 140 -25.73 -15.25 32.61
N LEU A 141 -25.60 -15.61 33.90
CA LEU A 141 -24.45 -15.21 34.71
C LEU A 141 -23.14 -15.85 34.23
N ILE A 142 -23.17 -17.15 33.90
CA ILE A 142 -22.03 -17.88 33.32
C ILE A 142 -21.63 -17.24 31.99
N GLN A 143 -22.61 -16.95 31.11
CA GLN A 143 -22.37 -16.31 29.83
C GLN A 143 -21.78 -14.90 29.99
N LEU A 144 -22.24 -14.10 30.94
CA LEU A 144 -21.65 -12.78 31.23
C LEU A 144 -20.22 -12.89 31.78
N THR A 145 -19.94 -13.92 32.59
CA THR A 145 -18.59 -14.19 33.10
C THR A 145 -17.64 -14.61 31.98
N GLU A 146 -18.13 -15.42 31.04
CA GLU A 146 -17.40 -15.77 29.83
C GLU A 146 -17.19 -14.56 28.93
N GLU A 147 -18.19 -13.69 28.73
CA GLU A 147 -18.08 -12.46 27.92
C GLU A 147 -17.08 -11.43 28.52
N ILE A 148 -16.91 -11.39 29.85
CA ILE A 148 -15.92 -10.54 30.53
C ILE A 148 -14.50 -11.11 30.36
N ASN A 149 -14.35 -12.42 30.55
CA ASN A 149 -13.04 -13.08 30.53
C ASN A 149 -12.53 -13.35 29.10
N ASN A 150 -13.46 -13.54 28.16
CA ASN A 150 -13.18 -13.64 26.74
C ASN A 150 -13.41 -12.27 26.09
N ALA A 151 -12.45 -11.35 26.25
CA ALA A 151 -12.32 -10.15 25.40
C ALA A 151 -11.95 -10.54 23.94
N SER A 152 -12.52 -11.62 23.44
CA SER A 152 -12.09 -12.45 22.32
C SER A 152 -12.86 -12.10 21.06
N ASN A 153 -12.87 -10.82 20.69
CA ASN A 153 -13.28 -10.41 19.35
C ASN A 153 -12.26 -9.48 18.70
N ILE A 154 -11.07 -9.37 19.28
CA ILE A 154 -9.97 -8.56 18.76
C ILE A 154 -8.82 -9.51 18.48
N ALA A 155 -8.53 -9.71 17.21
CA ALA A 155 -7.28 -10.31 16.79
C ALA A 155 -6.42 -9.27 16.12
N ILE A 156 -5.19 -9.18 16.59
CA ILE A 156 -4.16 -8.35 16.01
C ILE A 156 -3.54 -9.18 14.88
N ARG A 157 -3.83 -8.82 13.63
CA ARG A 157 -3.12 -9.38 12.48
C ARG A 157 -1.84 -8.58 12.22
N GLN A 158 -0.75 -9.27 11.96
CA GLN A 158 0.51 -8.67 11.54
C GLN A 158 0.64 -8.80 10.03
N ALA A 159 0.25 -7.77 9.28
CA ALA A 159 0.54 -7.70 7.86
C ALA A 159 1.97 -7.17 7.67
N SER A 160 2.90 -8.05 7.32
CA SER A 160 4.24 -7.63 6.87
C SER A 160 4.13 -7.03 5.48
N THR A 161 3.98 -5.71 5.41
CA THR A 161 4.56 -4.98 4.28
C THR A 161 6.02 -4.72 4.61
N THR A 162 6.83 -4.39 3.61
CA THR A 162 8.26 -4.10 3.80
C THR A 162 8.57 -2.95 4.77
N LEU A 163 7.59 -2.29 5.41
CA LEU A 163 7.90 -1.39 6.54
C LEU A 163 6.85 -1.19 7.67
N VAL A 164 5.57 -1.57 7.58
CA VAL A 164 4.62 -1.30 8.70
C VAL A 164 3.50 -2.34 8.86
N ASN A 165 3.28 -2.80 10.09
CA ASN A 165 2.19 -3.71 10.50
C ASN A 165 0.84 -2.97 10.58
N LYS A 166 -0.17 -3.41 9.84
CA LYS A 166 -1.54 -2.88 9.92
C LYS A 166 -2.55 -4.01 10.17
N ILE A 167 -3.49 -3.75 11.09
CA ILE A 167 -4.59 -4.66 11.48
C ILE A 167 -5.82 -4.27 10.64
N SER A 168 -6.46 -5.21 9.95
CA SER A 168 -7.75 -5.02 9.25
C SER A 168 -8.86 -5.86 9.86
N VAL A 169 -10.08 -5.31 9.85
CA VAL A 169 -11.33 -6.05 10.07
C VAL A 169 -12.13 -6.06 8.76
N GLU A 170 -12.34 -7.25 8.19
CA GLU A 170 -13.07 -7.46 6.94
C GLU A 170 -14.52 -7.91 7.22
N ILE A 171 -15.49 -7.29 6.55
CA ILE A 171 -16.90 -7.74 6.55
C ILE A 171 -17.32 -7.98 5.10
N LEU A 172 -17.67 -9.23 4.81
CA LEU A 172 -18.01 -9.74 3.48
C LEU A 172 -19.51 -9.99 3.38
N THR A 173 -20.18 -9.28 2.48
CA THR A 173 -21.39 -9.71 1.75
C THR A 173 -21.65 -8.73 0.59
N TRP A 174 -22.73 -8.90 -0.18
CA TRP A 174 -23.27 -7.94 -1.18
C TRP A 174 -23.34 -6.47 -0.72
N ILE A 175 -23.15 -6.27 0.57
CA ILE A 175 -22.97 -5.03 1.28
C ILE A 175 -21.61 -5.10 1.98
N ALA A 176 -20.72 -4.15 1.72
CA ALA A 176 -19.42 -4.04 2.40
C ALA A 176 -19.44 -2.82 3.33
N MET A 177 -18.83 -2.92 4.51
CA MET A 177 -18.69 -1.78 5.42
C MET A 177 -17.22 -1.59 5.76
N ASN A 178 -16.72 -0.35 5.66
CA ASN A 178 -15.36 -0.04 6.03
C ASN A 178 -15.26 0.51 7.47
N GLU A 179 -14.03 0.73 7.92
CA GLU A 179 -13.72 1.22 9.28
C GLU A 179 -14.32 2.62 9.56
N ASP A 180 -14.47 3.44 8.52
CA ASP A 180 -15.07 4.78 8.57
C ASP A 180 -16.62 4.78 8.53
N LYS A 181 -17.25 3.62 8.73
CA LYS A 181 -18.71 3.43 8.73
C LYS A 181 -19.39 3.79 7.41
N TYR A 182 -18.68 3.72 6.30
CA TYR A 182 -19.29 3.75 4.99
C TYR A 182 -19.77 2.36 4.59
N LEU A 183 -21.05 2.28 4.25
CA LEU A 183 -21.71 1.12 3.69
C LEU A 183 -21.67 1.20 2.17
N TYR A 184 -21.15 0.18 1.51
CA TYR A 184 -21.12 0.01 0.07
C TYR A 184 -22.14 -1.06 -0.32
N VAL A 185 -22.91 -0.84 -1.38
CA VAL A 185 -23.87 -1.82 -1.90
C VAL A 185 -23.72 -1.92 -3.41
N SER A 186 -23.64 -3.14 -3.91
CA SER A 186 -23.74 -3.42 -5.35
C SER A 186 -25.20 -3.43 -5.77
N ASP A 187 -25.60 -2.51 -6.64
CA ASP A 187 -26.93 -2.48 -7.26
C ASP A 187 -26.85 -3.17 -8.63
N CYS A 188 -27.30 -4.42 -8.67
CA CYS A 188 -27.25 -5.23 -9.88
C CYS A 188 -28.31 -4.84 -10.92
N GLU A 189 -29.40 -4.17 -10.52
CA GLU A 189 -30.44 -3.68 -11.43
C GLU A 189 -29.97 -2.41 -12.14
N ARG A 190 -29.26 -1.54 -11.42
CA ARG A 190 -28.72 -0.28 -11.95
C ARG A 190 -27.28 -0.36 -12.46
N ASN A 191 -26.61 -1.49 -12.25
CA ASN A 191 -25.21 -1.74 -12.67
C ASN A 191 -24.24 -0.70 -12.09
N GLU A 192 -24.38 -0.40 -10.80
CA GLU A 192 -23.57 0.59 -10.10
C GLU A 192 -23.27 0.14 -8.67
N VAL A 193 -22.23 0.71 -8.07
CA VAL A 193 -21.95 0.56 -6.65
C VAL A 193 -22.16 1.90 -5.98
N LYS A 194 -22.96 1.88 -4.92
CA LYS A 194 -23.32 3.05 -4.12
C LYS A 194 -22.70 2.95 -2.73
N ARG A 195 -22.51 4.11 -2.11
CA ARG A 195 -22.02 4.26 -0.76
C ARG A 195 -22.91 5.18 0.07
N TRP A 196 -23.10 4.82 1.34
CA TRP A 196 -23.79 5.60 2.36
C TRP A 196 -22.90 5.74 3.59
N LEU A 197 -22.95 6.87 4.27
CA LEU A 197 -22.45 6.95 5.64
C LEU A 197 -23.52 6.40 6.58
N VAL A 198 -23.17 5.46 7.45
CA VAL A 198 -24.14 4.86 8.39
C VAL A 198 -24.75 5.94 9.28
N GLY A 199 -26.07 6.11 9.20
CA GLY A 199 -26.83 7.14 9.90
C GLY A 199 -27.29 8.30 9.01
N GLU A 200 -26.77 8.41 7.80
CA GLU A 200 -27.22 9.37 6.80
C GLU A 200 -28.17 8.74 5.77
N LYS A 201 -28.97 9.58 5.10
CA LYS A 201 -29.85 9.18 3.99
C LYS A 201 -29.25 9.49 2.61
N SER A 202 -28.14 10.23 2.56
CA SER A 202 -27.42 10.62 1.36
C SER A 202 -26.75 9.42 0.72
N GLU A 203 -27.03 9.17 -0.56
CA GLU A 203 -26.34 8.16 -1.37
C GLU A 203 -25.30 8.82 -2.28
N THR A 204 -24.16 8.17 -2.47
CA THR A 204 -23.13 8.58 -3.44
C THR A 204 -22.79 7.40 -4.33
N ILE A 205 -22.86 7.58 -5.65
CA ILE A 205 -22.33 6.60 -6.60
C ILE A 205 -20.81 6.68 -6.53
N VAL A 206 -20.18 5.56 -6.20
CA VAL A 206 -18.72 5.47 -6.07
C VAL A 206 -18.10 4.74 -7.25
N VAL A 207 -18.86 3.89 -7.93
CA VAL A 207 -18.34 3.05 -9.01
C VAL A 207 -19.42 2.77 -10.06
N GLY A 208 -19.08 2.84 -11.34
CA GLY A 208 -20.04 2.62 -12.44
C GLY A 208 -20.98 3.81 -12.68
N GLY A 209 -22.27 3.55 -12.85
CA GLY A 209 -23.30 4.59 -13.02
C GLY A 209 -23.46 5.13 -14.46
N ARG A 210 -22.85 4.48 -15.46
CA ARG A 210 -22.95 4.85 -16.89
C ARG A 210 -23.74 3.86 -17.73
N GLY A 211 -24.69 3.17 -17.09
CA GLY A 211 -25.54 2.15 -17.70
C GLY A 211 -24.84 0.80 -17.89
N GLN A 212 -25.61 -0.16 -18.39
CA GLN A 212 -25.15 -1.52 -18.64
C GLN A 212 -24.19 -1.55 -19.84
N GLY A 213 -23.07 -2.26 -19.70
CA GLY A 213 -22.11 -2.43 -20.79
C GLY A 213 -20.81 -3.07 -20.34
N ASN A 214 -19.82 -3.11 -21.22
CA ASN A 214 -18.50 -3.71 -20.98
C ASN A 214 -17.36 -2.67 -20.98
N GLY A 215 -17.66 -1.37 -21.08
CA GLY A 215 -16.66 -0.32 -20.90
C GLY A 215 -16.00 -0.40 -19.51
N LEU A 216 -14.82 0.21 -19.36
CA LEU A 216 -14.11 0.26 -18.07
C LEU A 216 -14.85 1.06 -16.99
N ASN A 217 -15.85 1.83 -17.40
CA ASN A 217 -16.73 2.61 -16.54
C ASN A 217 -18.18 2.06 -16.47
N GLN A 218 -18.41 0.83 -16.95
CA GLN A 218 -19.73 0.18 -17.00
C GLN A 218 -19.66 -1.22 -16.39
N PHE A 219 -20.81 -1.71 -15.93
CA PHE A 219 -20.97 -3.07 -15.42
C PHE A 219 -22.13 -3.78 -16.10
N ASN A 220 -22.17 -5.10 -15.96
CA ASN A 220 -23.27 -5.93 -16.38
C ASN A 220 -23.57 -6.99 -15.31
N SER A 221 -24.58 -6.70 -14.48
CA SER A 221 -24.98 -7.50 -13.32
C SER A 221 -23.83 -7.68 -12.32
N PRO A 222 -23.28 -6.60 -11.74
CA PRO A 222 -22.23 -6.70 -10.74
C PRO A 222 -22.76 -7.41 -9.48
N SER A 223 -22.01 -8.39 -8.96
CA SER A 223 -22.49 -9.27 -7.89
C SER A 223 -21.86 -8.99 -6.53
N CYS A 224 -20.58 -9.28 -6.36
CA CYS A 224 -19.86 -9.13 -5.10
C CYS A 224 -18.93 -7.93 -5.17
N ILE A 225 -18.79 -7.27 -4.02
CA ILE A 225 -17.89 -6.15 -3.80
C ILE A 225 -16.93 -6.52 -2.68
N PHE A 226 -15.68 -6.13 -2.85
CA PHE A 226 -14.65 -6.12 -1.83
C PHE A 226 -14.07 -4.71 -1.79
N VAL A 227 -13.87 -4.16 -0.59
CA VAL A 227 -13.32 -2.82 -0.42
C VAL A 227 -12.04 -2.96 0.41
N ASP A 228 -10.92 -2.50 -0.15
CA ASP A 228 -9.65 -2.50 0.56
C ASP A 228 -9.50 -1.29 1.49
N GLN A 229 -8.42 -1.25 2.26
CA GLN A 229 -8.15 -0.19 3.22
C GLN A 229 -7.88 1.18 2.56
N ASP A 230 -7.51 1.19 1.28
CA ASP A 230 -7.24 2.40 0.51
C ASP A 230 -8.49 2.87 -0.25
N TYR A 231 -9.67 2.33 0.11
CA TYR A 231 -10.95 2.63 -0.52
C TYR A 231 -11.06 2.17 -1.97
N SER A 232 -10.15 1.32 -2.44
CA SER A 232 -10.32 0.71 -3.74
C SER A 232 -11.42 -0.35 -3.66
N VAL A 233 -12.28 -0.37 -4.67
CA VAL A 233 -13.40 -1.30 -4.73
C VAL A 233 -13.08 -2.34 -5.80
N CYS A 234 -13.07 -3.61 -5.41
CA CYS A 234 -13.03 -4.75 -6.33
C CYS A 234 -14.45 -5.28 -6.52
N ILE A 235 -14.87 -5.47 -7.76
CA ILE A 235 -16.22 -5.85 -8.13
C ILE A 235 -16.18 -7.05 -9.07
N SER A 236 -17.01 -8.05 -8.78
CA SER A 236 -17.31 -9.12 -9.72
C SER A 236 -18.33 -8.65 -10.74
N ASP A 237 -17.91 -8.47 -12.00
CA ASP A 237 -18.77 -8.07 -13.11
C ASP A 237 -19.30 -9.33 -13.82
N GLU A 238 -20.35 -9.93 -13.24
CA GLU A 238 -20.75 -11.32 -13.49
C GLU A 238 -20.93 -11.62 -14.99
N LYS A 239 -21.73 -10.80 -15.70
CA LYS A 239 -22.09 -11.07 -17.10
C LYS A 239 -21.04 -10.61 -18.09
N ASN A 240 -20.06 -9.82 -17.66
CA ASN A 240 -18.89 -9.50 -18.47
C ASN A 240 -17.70 -10.44 -18.18
N HIS A 241 -17.84 -11.38 -17.24
CA HIS A 241 -16.84 -12.42 -16.96
C HIS A 241 -15.47 -11.87 -16.59
N ARG A 242 -15.47 -10.85 -15.73
CA ARG A 242 -14.27 -10.15 -15.29
C ARG A 242 -14.39 -9.67 -13.85
N ILE A 243 -13.24 -9.42 -13.24
CA ILE A 243 -13.14 -8.68 -11.98
C ILE A 243 -12.55 -7.32 -12.28
N MET A 244 -13.22 -6.28 -11.80
CA MET A 244 -12.80 -4.89 -11.93
C MET A 244 -12.30 -4.37 -10.59
N LYS A 245 -11.13 -3.73 -10.55
CA LYS A 245 -10.66 -2.93 -9.41
C LYS A 245 -10.82 -1.46 -9.76
N TRP A 246 -11.36 -0.69 -8.85
CA TRP A 246 -11.56 0.74 -9.00
C TRP A 246 -10.83 1.44 -7.88
N ILE A 247 -9.79 2.20 -8.25
CA ILE A 247 -9.01 2.98 -7.29
C ILE A 247 -9.88 4.16 -6.86
N LYS A 248 -9.73 4.58 -5.60
CA LYS A 248 -10.44 5.74 -5.06
C LYS A 248 -10.34 6.95 -6.00
N ASP A 249 -11.49 7.59 -6.24
CA ASP A 249 -11.66 8.78 -7.09
C ASP A 249 -11.33 8.59 -8.60
N ALA A 250 -11.04 7.36 -9.04
CA ALA A 250 -10.88 7.06 -10.45
C ALA A 250 -12.21 7.20 -11.21
N THR A 251 -12.14 7.55 -12.49
CA THR A 251 -13.33 7.68 -13.36
C THR A 251 -13.67 6.41 -14.14
N GLU A 252 -12.75 5.45 -14.15
CA GLU A 252 -12.87 4.13 -14.76
C GLU A 252 -12.09 3.10 -13.93
N GLY A 253 -12.46 1.83 -14.04
CA GLY A 253 -11.79 0.73 -13.37
C GLY A 253 -10.72 0.07 -14.25
N ILE A 254 -9.93 -0.79 -13.62
CA ILE A 254 -8.96 -1.67 -14.26
C ILE A 254 -9.42 -3.13 -14.15
N ILE A 255 -9.17 -3.92 -15.18
CA ILE A 255 -9.43 -5.36 -15.14
C ILE A 255 -8.28 -6.02 -14.37
N VAL A 256 -8.60 -6.76 -13.31
CA VAL A 256 -7.61 -7.44 -12.46
C VAL A 256 -7.68 -8.96 -12.53
N ALA A 257 -8.74 -9.50 -13.14
CA ALA A 257 -8.85 -10.92 -13.48
C ALA A 257 -9.89 -11.11 -14.60
N GLY A 258 -9.64 -12.05 -15.51
CA GLY A 258 -10.54 -12.33 -16.64
C GLY A 258 -10.52 -11.21 -17.69
N GLY A 259 -11.69 -10.94 -18.30
CA GLY A 259 -11.85 -9.85 -19.28
C GLY A 259 -11.63 -10.24 -20.74
N GLN A 260 -11.23 -11.48 -21.01
CA GLN A 260 -11.11 -12.04 -22.37
C GLN A 260 -12.38 -12.81 -22.81
N GLY A 261 -13.53 -12.48 -22.22
CA GLY A 261 -14.81 -13.17 -22.45
C GLY A 261 -15.00 -14.44 -21.60
N GLU A 262 -16.12 -15.13 -21.83
CA GLU A 262 -16.45 -16.37 -21.13
C GLU A 262 -15.48 -17.50 -21.54
N GLY A 263 -15.00 -18.27 -20.57
CA GLY A 263 -14.13 -19.42 -20.83
C GLY A 263 -13.71 -20.15 -19.56
N ASN A 264 -12.96 -21.24 -19.72
CA ASN A 264 -12.52 -22.12 -18.63
C ASN A 264 -11.00 -22.33 -18.57
N ASP A 265 -10.21 -21.72 -19.47
CA ASP A 265 -8.76 -21.65 -19.30
C ASP A 265 -8.38 -20.68 -18.17
N LEU A 266 -7.09 -20.52 -17.92
CA LEU A 266 -6.59 -19.73 -16.81
C LEU A 266 -6.64 -18.22 -17.05
N ALA A 267 -6.84 -17.75 -18.29
CA ALA A 267 -7.00 -16.33 -18.60
C ALA A 267 -8.48 -15.88 -18.48
N ARG A 268 -9.42 -16.82 -18.59
CA ARG A 268 -10.86 -16.55 -18.66
C ARG A 268 -11.64 -16.99 -17.43
N LEU A 269 -12.77 -16.33 -17.21
CA LEU A 269 -13.73 -16.60 -16.15
C LEU A 269 -15.10 -16.94 -16.75
N SER A 270 -15.98 -17.54 -15.97
CA SER A 270 -17.39 -17.76 -16.33
C SER A 270 -18.31 -17.44 -15.15
N CYS A 271 -19.02 -16.32 -15.29
CA CYS A 271 -19.91 -15.73 -14.28
C CYS A 271 -19.29 -15.72 -12.87
N PRO A 272 -18.17 -15.01 -12.66
CA PRO A 272 -17.56 -14.93 -11.34
C PRO A 272 -18.52 -14.23 -10.38
N ARG A 273 -18.69 -14.79 -9.17
CA ARG A 273 -19.62 -14.22 -8.18
C ARG A 273 -18.98 -13.67 -6.94
N GLY A 274 -17.91 -14.31 -6.46
CA GLY A 274 -17.19 -13.92 -5.26
C GLY A 274 -15.83 -13.39 -5.61
N VAL A 275 -15.44 -12.32 -4.92
CA VAL A 275 -14.10 -11.75 -5.01
C VAL A 275 -13.63 -11.34 -3.63
N ILE A 276 -12.39 -11.68 -3.30
CA ILE A 276 -11.65 -11.12 -2.17
C ILE A 276 -10.22 -10.85 -2.62
N VAL A 277 -9.56 -9.90 -1.96
CA VAL A 277 -8.17 -9.56 -2.26
C VAL A 277 -7.36 -9.72 -0.98
N ASP A 278 -6.22 -10.39 -1.08
CA ASP A 278 -5.31 -10.53 0.06
C ASP A 278 -4.40 -9.28 0.22
N PRO A 279 -3.66 -9.15 1.33
CA PRO A 279 -2.75 -8.02 1.54
C PRO A 279 -1.61 -7.88 0.53
N PHE A 280 -1.38 -8.89 -0.32
CA PHE A 280 -0.37 -8.88 -1.37
C PHE A 280 -0.94 -8.50 -2.74
N ASP A 281 -2.15 -7.90 -2.77
CA ASP A 281 -2.90 -7.58 -4.00
C ASP A 281 -3.25 -8.83 -4.84
N THR A 282 -3.23 -10.03 -4.26
CA THR A 282 -3.69 -11.24 -4.96
C THR A 282 -5.21 -11.34 -4.89
N VAL A 283 -5.84 -11.42 -6.06
CA VAL A 283 -7.29 -11.48 -6.21
C VAL A 283 -7.73 -12.93 -6.24
N TYR A 284 -8.58 -13.35 -5.29
CA TYR A 284 -9.19 -14.67 -5.25
C TYR A 284 -10.63 -14.56 -5.75
N VAL A 285 -10.99 -15.44 -6.68
CA VAL A 285 -12.25 -15.36 -7.42
C VAL A 285 -12.97 -16.70 -7.34
N ALA A 286 -14.25 -16.64 -6.98
CA ALA A 286 -15.17 -17.76 -7.15
C ALA A 286 -15.68 -17.75 -8.58
N ASP A 287 -15.03 -18.54 -9.43
CA ASP A 287 -15.36 -18.71 -10.84
C ASP A 287 -16.54 -19.69 -10.96
N THR A 288 -17.73 -19.18 -10.65
CA THR A 288 -18.89 -19.96 -10.23
C THR A 288 -19.33 -21.01 -11.24
N LYS A 289 -19.45 -20.65 -12.53
CA LYS A 289 -19.91 -21.62 -13.54
C LYS A 289 -18.83 -22.65 -13.90
N ASN A 290 -17.56 -22.30 -13.72
CA ASN A 290 -16.45 -23.23 -13.88
C ASN A 290 -16.21 -24.12 -12.64
N ASN A 291 -16.97 -23.90 -11.55
CA ASN A 291 -16.89 -24.69 -10.33
C ASN A 291 -15.46 -24.77 -9.75
N ARG A 292 -14.77 -23.63 -9.73
CA ARG A 292 -13.40 -23.53 -9.23
C ARG A 292 -13.17 -22.24 -8.46
N ILE A 293 -12.15 -22.25 -7.61
CA ILE A 293 -11.55 -21.05 -7.05
C ILE A 293 -10.23 -20.83 -7.77
N VAL A 294 -10.04 -19.61 -8.25
CA VAL A 294 -8.85 -19.19 -8.98
C VAL A 294 -8.29 -17.93 -8.34
N ARG A 295 -6.97 -17.78 -8.35
CA ARG A 295 -6.29 -16.58 -7.86
C ARG A 295 -5.46 -15.93 -8.95
N TRP A 296 -5.44 -14.61 -8.98
CA TRP A 296 -4.53 -13.82 -9.82
C TRP A 296 -3.60 -13.04 -8.91
N SER A 297 -2.30 -13.30 -9.02
CA SER A 297 -1.30 -12.43 -8.43
C SER A 297 -1.26 -11.10 -9.18
N LYS A 298 -0.78 -10.05 -8.50
CA LYS A 298 -0.55 -8.75 -9.12
C LYS A 298 0.26 -8.90 -10.41
N GLU A 299 -0.20 -8.27 -11.49
CA GLU A 299 0.41 -8.29 -12.83
C GLU A 299 0.41 -9.65 -13.55
N ALA A 300 -0.20 -10.69 -12.99
CA ALA A 300 -0.35 -11.97 -13.69
C ALA A 300 -1.35 -11.86 -14.84
N GLU A 301 -0.98 -12.37 -16.02
CA GLU A 301 -1.90 -12.50 -17.17
C GLU A 301 -2.90 -13.64 -16.95
N ASP A 302 -2.43 -14.75 -16.37
CA ASP A 302 -3.20 -15.95 -16.10
C ASP A 302 -3.40 -16.19 -14.60
N GLY A 303 -4.55 -16.78 -14.27
CA GLY A 303 -4.88 -17.22 -12.93
C GLY A 303 -4.24 -18.56 -12.59
N ALA A 304 -4.24 -18.89 -11.30
CA ALA A 304 -3.87 -20.20 -10.79
C ALA A 304 -5.06 -20.81 -10.04
N VAL A 305 -5.38 -22.07 -10.33
CA VAL A 305 -6.42 -22.80 -9.59
C VAL A 305 -5.96 -23.01 -8.16
N VAL A 306 -6.80 -22.58 -7.22
CA VAL A 306 -6.62 -22.82 -5.79
C VAL A 306 -7.30 -24.12 -5.39
N ASP A 307 -8.54 -24.32 -5.85
CA ASP A 307 -9.31 -25.55 -5.65
C ASP A 307 -10.41 -25.69 -6.71
N GLY A 308 -10.98 -26.89 -6.85
CA GLY A 308 -12.04 -27.19 -7.81
C GLY A 308 -11.51 -27.39 -9.23
N GLY A 309 -12.41 -27.21 -10.21
CA GLY A 309 -12.10 -27.44 -11.63
C GLY A 309 -12.07 -28.91 -12.07
N ASN A 310 -12.21 -29.86 -11.15
CA ASN A 310 -12.27 -31.31 -11.42
C ASN A 310 -13.71 -31.82 -11.57
N ASN A 311 -14.47 -31.16 -12.45
CA ASN A 311 -15.93 -31.30 -12.60
C ASN A 311 -16.71 -30.83 -11.36
N GLN A 312 -17.99 -30.52 -11.59
CA GLN A 312 -18.92 -30.25 -10.50
C GLN A 312 -19.15 -31.51 -9.66
N GLY A 313 -19.19 -31.36 -8.34
CA GLY A 313 -19.45 -32.48 -7.44
C GLY A 313 -19.12 -32.15 -5.99
N SER A 314 -19.18 -33.16 -5.13
CA SER A 314 -18.98 -33.03 -3.68
C SER A 314 -17.75 -33.78 -3.16
N GLN A 315 -16.99 -34.43 -4.05
CA GLN A 315 -15.75 -35.12 -3.69
C GLN A 315 -14.63 -34.11 -3.36
N GLN A 316 -13.46 -34.64 -2.98
CA GLN A 316 -12.27 -33.82 -2.75
C GLN A 316 -11.89 -33.07 -4.03
N ALA A 317 -11.53 -31.79 -3.87
CA ALA A 317 -11.23 -30.87 -4.98
C ALA A 317 -12.35 -30.73 -6.02
N GLN A 318 -13.60 -30.95 -5.60
CA GLN A 318 -14.80 -30.63 -6.37
C GLN A 318 -15.65 -29.59 -5.64
N LEU A 319 -16.19 -28.66 -6.41
CA LEU A 319 -17.10 -27.62 -5.96
C LEU A 319 -18.36 -27.67 -6.81
N TYR A 320 -19.43 -27.05 -6.33
CA TYR A 320 -20.66 -26.86 -7.09
C TYR A 320 -21.24 -25.46 -6.87
N SER A 321 -21.04 -24.60 -7.86
CA SER A 321 -21.45 -23.19 -7.85
C SER A 321 -20.89 -22.44 -6.61
N PRO A 322 -19.55 -22.37 -6.42
CA PRO A 322 -18.97 -21.59 -5.32
C PRO A 322 -19.34 -20.11 -5.48
N GLN A 323 -19.62 -19.40 -4.37
CA GLN A 323 -20.06 -18.00 -4.43
C GLN A 323 -19.31 -17.06 -3.48
N GLY A 324 -19.32 -17.34 -2.19
CA GLY A 324 -18.72 -16.49 -1.17
C GLY A 324 -17.31 -16.95 -0.84
N LEU A 325 -16.40 -16.00 -0.65
CA LEU A 325 -15.02 -16.22 -0.24
C LEU A 325 -14.74 -15.37 1.00
N SER A 326 -13.93 -15.88 1.94
CA SER A 326 -13.49 -15.14 3.12
C SER A 326 -12.16 -15.66 3.65
N PHE A 327 -11.31 -14.80 4.20
CA PHE A 327 -10.11 -15.22 4.92
C PHE A 327 -10.31 -15.19 6.44
N ASP A 328 -9.90 -16.26 7.13
CA ASP A 328 -9.69 -16.17 8.57
C ASP A 328 -8.38 -15.43 8.92
N GLN A 329 -8.15 -15.26 10.21
CA GLN A 329 -7.00 -14.50 10.72
C GLN A 329 -5.66 -15.18 10.50
N GLN A 330 -5.68 -16.47 10.20
CA GLN A 330 -4.50 -17.27 9.89
C GLN A 330 -4.24 -17.33 8.38
N GLY A 331 -5.07 -16.68 7.56
CA GLY A 331 -4.96 -16.67 6.10
C GLY A 331 -5.61 -17.88 5.43
N ASN A 332 -6.40 -18.68 6.15
CA ASN A 332 -7.12 -19.78 5.53
C ASN A 332 -8.35 -19.26 4.79
N LEU A 333 -8.61 -19.80 3.61
CA LEU A 333 -9.73 -19.41 2.77
C LEU A 333 -10.96 -20.26 3.11
N TYR A 334 -12.08 -19.60 3.31
CA TYR A 334 -13.39 -20.21 3.45
C TYR A 334 -14.20 -19.94 2.20
N VAL A 335 -14.82 -20.99 1.67
CA VAL A 335 -15.61 -20.95 0.44
C VAL A 335 -17.00 -21.46 0.72
N THR A 336 -18.02 -20.70 0.31
CA THR A 336 -19.39 -21.22 0.30
C THR A 336 -19.61 -22.03 -0.97
N ASP A 337 -19.68 -23.35 -0.80
CA ASP A 337 -19.92 -24.31 -1.86
C ASP A 337 -21.43 -24.50 -2.00
N ARG A 338 -22.07 -23.49 -2.61
CA ARG A 338 -23.50 -23.20 -2.44
C ARG A 338 -24.41 -24.38 -2.76
N LEU A 339 -24.24 -25.02 -3.91
CA LEU A 339 -25.16 -26.08 -4.33
C LEU A 339 -24.88 -27.42 -3.64
N ASN A 340 -23.73 -27.55 -2.97
CA ASN A 340 -23.45 -28.65 -2.05
C ASN A 340 -23.89 -28.34 -0.60
N ASN A 341 -24.44 -27.16 -0.33
CA ASN A 341 -24.90 -26.73 1.00
C ASN A 341 -23.84 -26.84 2.10
N ARG A 342 -22.57 -26.54 1.77
CA ARG A 342 -21.45 -26.63 2.73
C ARG A 342 -20.53 -25.42 2.67
N ILE A 343 -19.71 -25.26 3.71
CA ILE A 343 -18.57 -24.35 3.73
C ILE A 343 -17.32 -25.22 3.73
N GLN A 344 -16.35 -24.88 2.87
CA GLN A 344 -15.05 -25.54 2.83
C GLN A 344 -13.96 -24.58 3.31
N LYS A 345 -12.97 -25.11 4.01
CA LYS A 345 -11.78 -24.39 4.47
C LYS A 345 -10.57 -24.91 3.71
N PHE A 346 -9.73 -24.01 3.23
CA PHE A 346 -8.48 -24.30 2.54
C PHE A 346 -7.33 -23.58 3.22
N ASP A 347 -6.27 -24.32 3.52
CA ASP A 347 -5.05 -23.74 4.07
C ASP A 347 -4.24 -23.17 2.91
N ILE A 348 -4.31 -21.85 2.71
CA ILE A 348 -3.58 -21.14 1.66
C ILE A 348 -2.31 -20.58 2.28
N VAL A 349 -1.43 -21.45 2.76
CA VAL A 349 -0.14 -21.02 3.27
C VAL A 349 0.64 -20.44 2.08
N PRO A 350 1.21 -19.22 2.16
CA PRO A 350 2.18 -18.80 1.17
C PRO A 350 3.34 -19.78 1.26
N ASN A 351 3.61 -20.52 0.18
CA ASN A 351 4.72 -21.46 0.12
C ASN A 351 6.01 -20.76 0.54
N SER A 352 6.41 -20.91 1.81
CA SER A 352 7.80 -20.76 2.20
C SER A 352 8.51 -21.97 1.64
N SER A 353 9.13 -21.79 0.48
CA SER A 353 10.25 -22.57 -0.07
C SER A 353 10.32 -24.03 0.39
N SER A 354 9.88 -24.93 -0.50
CA SER A 354 10.40 -26.30 -0.54
C SER A 354 11.94 -26.25 -0.46
N GLN A 355 12.48 -26.91 0.57
CA GLN A 355 13.91 -27.16 0.77
C GLN A 355 14.53 -27.92 -0.40
#